data_AF-A0AAW9LBH6-F1
#
_entry.id   AF-A0AAW9LBH6-F1
#
_cell.length_a   1.000
_cell.length_b   1.000
_cell.length_c   1.000
_cell.angle_alpha   90.00
_cell.angle_beta   90.00
_cell.angle_gamma   90.00
#
_symmetry.space_group_name_H-M   'P 1'
#
loop_
_entity.id
_entity.type
_entity.pdbx_description
1 polymer ?
#
loop_
_entity_poly.entity_id
_entity_poly.type
_entity_poly.pdbx_seq_one_letter_code
_entity_poly.pdbx_strand_id
1 'polypeptide(L)'
;MDVQRPGPRSDAPRRRGDLIRVKFTNGQRHGHTIHPHVRNVNPRMDGIPQNGPGLIDEGDSFVYEWKAQPAGCHFYHCHSLPLKEHIHRGLYGTIIVDPDPDRVRKNPRDYVNYHGPITDEYRADLVEKAKLRNHEYDADQVNEMVMVMNGFDTNFDGDNEVYAANTQAFCYGVADTDGYGSWSGSDTVHPITIQKDEPQRVYLVNTIEFDLVNSFHTHSQFFDYYDHGTTLYPTHKTIDTIMQCQAQRGIIELDYSEHDPGLYMFHAHQSEFAELGWMSFFEVEA
;
A
#
# COMPACT_ATOMS: atom_id res chain seq x y z
N MET A 1 -15.77 2.87 1.61
CA MET A 1 -15.69 2.79 3.08
C MET A 1 -15.09 4.09 3.57
N ASP A 2 -15.71 4.76 4.54
CA ASP A 2 -15.02 5.81 5.30
C ASP A 2 -14.09 5.10 6.29
N VAL A 3 -12.82 4.93 5.91
CA VAL A 3 -11.79 4.57 6.91
C VAL A 3 -11.56 5.84 7.70
N GLN A 4 -12.31 5.97 8.81
CA GLN A 4 -12.19 7.12 9.69
C GLN A 4 -10.74 7.16 10.22
N ARG A 5 -9.92 8.05 9.64
CA ARG A 5 -8.65 8.45 10.25
C ARG A 5 -8.97 8.94 11.66
N PRO A 6 -8.23 8.55 12.71
CA PRO A 6 -8.31 9.23 13.98
C PRO A 6 -7.93 10.70 13.75
N GLY A 7 -8.94 11.58 13.67
CA GLY A 7 -8.72 13.03 13.71
C GLY A 7 -8.32 13.48 15.11
N PRO A 8 -7.64 14.62 15.26
CA PRO A 8 -7.13 15.05 16.56
C PRO A 8 -8.21 15.70 17.44
N ARG A 9 -7.97 15.61 18.76
CA ARG A 9 -8.59 16.30 19.92
C ARG A 9 -9.90 15.74 20.50
N SER A 10 -9.74 15.00 21.60
CA SER A 10 -10.58 15.17 22.82
C SER A 10 -9.83 14.62 24.03
N ASP A 11 -9.86 15.36 25.14
CA ASP A 11 -9.00 15.27 26.32
C ASP A 11 -9.28 14.06 27.24
N ALA A 12 -9.24 12.85 26.69
CA ALA A 12 -9.38 11.60 27.45
C ALA A 12 -8.16 10.68 27.20
N PRO A 13 -7.65 9.97 28.21
CA PRO A 13 -6.43 9.19 28.06
C PRO A 13 -6.69 7.94 27.20
N ARG A 14 -6.52 8.01 25.88
CA ARG A 14 -6.40 6.82 25.04
C ARG A 14 -5.01 6.23 25.23
N ARG A 15 -4.86 5.43 26.28
CA ARG A 15 -3.64 4.65 26.54
C ARG A 15 -3.87 3.20 26.13
N ARG A 16 -2.92 2.66 25.35
CA ARG A 16 -2.70 1.26 24.90
C ARG A 16 -3.23 0.89 23.49
N GLY A 17 -2.73 1.63 22.51
CA GLY A 17 -2.54 1.24 21.11
C GLY A 17 -3.80 1.29 20.25
N ASP A 18 -3.77 2.14 19.24
CA ASP A 18 -4.95 2.62 18.54
C ASP A 18 -5.82 1.50 17.99
N LEU A 19 -7.11 1.57 18.30
CA LEU A 19 -8.11 0.61 17.86
C LEU A 19 -8.65 1.07 16.50
N ILE A 20 -8.47 0.26 15.48
CA ILE A 20 -9.14 0.40 14.19
C ILE A 20 -10.55 -0.16 14.38
N ARG A 21 -11.57 0.68 14.20
CA ARG A 21 -12.99 0.27 14.25
C ARG A 21 -13.65 0.60 12.92
N VAL A 22 -14.10 -0.44 12.20
CA VAL A 22 -14.74 -0.30 10.89
C VAL A 22 -16.16 -0.83 10.97
N LYS A 23 -17.16 0.04 10.74
CA LYS A 23 -18.53 -0.40 10.47
C LYS A 23 -18.64 -0.74 8.99
N PHE A 24 -18.69 -2.03 8.69
CA PHE A 24 -18.98 -2.52 7.35
C PHE A 24 -20.49 -2.66 7.17
N THR A 25 -21.02 -2.14 6.08
CA THR A 25 -22.40 -2.34 5.64
C THR A 25 -22.34 -2.88 4.22
N ASN A 26 -22.93 -4.05 3.98
CA ASN A 26 -22.94 -4.63 2.66
C ASN A 26 -24.12 -4.06 1.85
N GLY A 27 -23.82 -3.28 0.81
CA GLY A 27 -24.82 -2.75 -0.12
C GLY A 27 -24.98 -3.58 -1.41
N GLN A 28 -24.33 -4.74 -1.49
CA GLN A 28 -24.30 -5.59 -2.68
C GLN A 28 -25.06 -6.90 -2.43
N ARG A 29 -25.56 -7.51 -3.52
CA ARG A 29 -26.36 -8.75 -3.47
C ARG A 29 -25.59 -9.98 -2.99
N HIS A 30 -24.28 -9.99 -3.15
CA HIS A 30 -23.44 -11.11 -2.72
C HIS A 30 -22.97 -10.89 -1.28
N GLY A 31 -22.92 -11.96 -0.50
CA GLY A 31 -22.36 -11.92 0.86
C GLY A 31 -20.88 -11.53 0.83
N HIS A 32 -20.49 -10.58 1.68
CA HIS A 32 -19.13 -10.03 1.73
C HIS A 32 -18.56 -10.04 3.15
N THR A 33 -17.23 -9.98 3.25
CA THR A 33 -16.51 -9.86 4.52
C THR A 33 -15.39 -8.83 4.41
N ILE A 34 -14.72 -8.52 5.52
CA ILE A 34 -13.45 -7.79 5.53
C ILE A 34 -12.43 -8.60 6.31
N HIS A 35 -11.43 -9.14 5.62
CA HIS A 35 -10.25 -9.76 6.19
C HIS A 35 -9.07 -8.77 6.17
N PRO A 36 -8.58 -8.32 7.33
CA PRO A 36 -7.45 -7.40 7.39
C PRO A 36 -6.12 -8.14 7.53
N HIS A 37 -5.08 -7.61 6.90
CA HIS A 37 -3.70 -8.05 7.07
C HIS A 37 -2.97 -7.27 8.17
N VAL A 38 -3.60 -7.22 9.35
CA VAL A 38 -3.02 -6.69 10.60
C VAL A 38 -2.91 -7.81 11.63
N ARG A 39 -2.13 -7.64 12.70
CA ARG A 39 -2.05 -8.64 13.75
C ARG A 39 -3.34 -8.69 14.57
N ASN A 40 -4.24 -9.57 14.17
CA ASN A 40 -5.49 -9.85 14.86
C ASN A 40 -5.34 -11.06 15.81
N VAL A 41 -5.72 -10.90 17.07
CA VAL A 41 -5.71 -11.97 18.08
C VAL A 41 -7.11 -12.50 18.38
N ASN A 42 -8.16 -11.83 17.92
CA ASN A 42 -9.54 -12.25 18.11
C ASN A 42 -10.07 -12.86 16.80
N PRO A 43 -10.28 -14.19 16.72
CA PRO A 43 -10.73 -14.82 15.49
C PRO A 43 -12.10 -14.30 15.03
N ARG A 44 -12.95 -13.79 15.93
CA ARG A 44 -14.24 -13.20 15.54
C ARG A 44 -14.12 -11.95 14.67
N MET A 45 -12.95 -11.32 14.64
CA MET A 45 -12.66 -10.13 13.86
C MET A 45 -11.83 -10.45 12.60
N ASP A 46 -11.63 -11.72 12.28
CA ASP A 46 -10.75 -12.14 11.18
C ASP A 46 -11.39 -12.01 9.80
N GLY A 47 -12.73 -12.01 9.71
CA GLY A 47 -13.43 -11.79 8.45
C GLY A 47 -13.43 -12.98 7.49
N ILE A 48 -13.09 -14.19 7.94
CA ILE A 48 -13.37 -15.42 7.18
C ILE A 48 -14.81 -15.89 7.43
N PRO A 49 -15.50 -16.54 6.47
CA PRO A 49 -16.88 -16.99 6.64
C PRO A 49 -17.11 -17.96 7.82
N GLN A 50 -16.07 -18.66 8.28
CA GLN A 50 -16.16 -19.64 9.37
C GLN A 50 -16.03 -19.01 10.77
N ASN A 51 -15.50 -17.79 10.87
CA ASN A 51 -15.27 -17.11 12.14
C ASN A 51 -16.04 -15.79 12.21
N GLY A 52 -16.43 -15.37 13.42
CA GLY A 52 -17.05 -14.07 13.62
C GLY A 52 -18.52 -14.02 13.17
N PRO A 53 -18.94 -13.03 12.37
CA PRO A 53 -20.34 -12.89 11.93
C PRO A 53 -20.73 -13.81 10.78
N GLY A 54 -19.78 -14.51 10.15
CA GLY A 54 -20.02 -15.21 8.89
C GLY A 54 -19.98 -14.27 7.69
N LEU A 55 -20.74 -14.59 6.64
CA LEU A 55 -20.97 -13.67 5.52
C LEU A 55 -21.87 -12.52 5.98
N ILE A 56 -21.56 -11.30 5.57
CA ILE A 56 -22.45 -10.16 5.76
C ILE A 56 -23.31 -10.06 4.50
N ASP A 57 -24.60 -10.35 4.63
CA ASP A 57 -25.56 -10.35 3.52
C ASP A 57 -26.00 -8.93 3.14
N GLU A 58 -26.74 -8.81 2.03
CA GLU A 58 -27.23 -7.54 1.52
C GLU A 58 -28.07 -6.77 2.58
N GLY A 59 -27.68 -5.53 2.86
CA GLY A 59 -28.30 -4.66 3.85
C GLY A 59 -27.77 -4.83 5.28
N ASP A 60 -27.08 -5.93 5.58
CA ASP A 60 -26.55 -6.20 6.91
C ASP A 60 -25.28 -5.39 7.20
N SER A 61 -24.96 -5.30 8.49
CA SER A 61 -23.78 -4.57 8.97
C SER A 61 -23.06 -5.30 10.10
N PHE A 62 -21.74 -5.16 10.12
CA PHE A 62 -20.90 -5.65 11.20
C PHE A 62 -19.81 -4.63 11.55
N VAL A 63 -19.47 -4.54 12.84
CA VAL A 63 -18.40 -3.69 13.33
C VAL A 63 -17.17 -4.54 13.59
N TYR A 64 -16.16 -4.38 12.76
CA TYR A 64 -14.85 -4.98 12.97
C TYR A 64 -14.00 -4.11 13.88
N GLU A 65 -13.22 -4.75 14.76
CA GLU A 65 -12.29 -4.08 15.66
C GLU A 65 -10.93 -4.78 15.69
N TRP A 66 -9.88 -4.03 15.41
CA TRP A 66 -8.50 -4.53 15.41
C TRP A 66 -7.58 -3.57 16.13
N LYS A 67 -6.48 -4.08 16.67
CA LYS A 67 -5.39 -3.23 17.13
C LYS A 67 -4.57 -2.80 15.91
N ALA A 68 -4.24 -1.52 15.80
CA ALA A 68 -3.31 -0.98 14.82
C ALA A 68 -1.88 -1.41 15.19
N GLN A 69 -1.54 -2.65 14.79
CA GLN A 69 -0.22 -3.25 14.98
C GLN A 69 -0.04 -4.46 14.04
N PRO A 70 1.19 -4.77 13.61
CA PRO A 70 2.39 -3.94 13.76
C PRO A 70 2.30 -2.61 13.02
N ALA A 71 3.30 -1.74 13.15
CA ALA A 71 3.43 -0.60 12.25
C ALA A 71 3.79 -1.08 10.84
N GLY A 72 3.44 -0.30 9.82
CA GLY A 72 3.80 -0.55 8.44
C GLY A 72 2.66 -0.37 7.45
N CYS A 73 2.87 -0.95 6.26
CA CYS A 73 1.92 -0.98 5.17
C CYS A 73 1.16 -2.30 5.19
N HIS A 74 -0.15 -2.22 5.33
CA HIS A 74 -1.07 -3.36 5.38
C HIS A 74 -2.21 -3.14 4.40
N PHE A 75 -3.06 -4.14 4.25
CA PHE A 75 -4.24 -4.05 3.40
C PHE A 75 -5.35 -4.92 3.99
N TYR A 76 -6.54 -4.83 3.42
CA TYR A 76 -7.65 -5.72 3.70
C TYR A 76 -8.28 -6.15 2.38
N HIS A 77 -9.00 -7.25 2.40
CA HIS A 77 -9.79 -7.71 1.27
C HIS A 77 -11.00 -8.53 1.69
N CYS A 78 -11.92 -8.77 0.77
CA CYS A 78 -13.03 -9.70 0.99
C CYS A 78 -12.52 -11.16 1.02
N HIS A 79 -13.08 -11.98 1.92
CA HIS A 79 -12.75 -13.40 2.06
C HIS A 79 -13.98 -14.30 1.84
N SER A 80 -15.01 -13.80 1.15
CA SER A 80 -16.10 -14.61 0.61
C SER A 80 -15.58 -15.53 -0.50
N LEU A 81 -16.25 -16.67 -0.70
CA LEU A 81 -15.94 -17.62 -1.77
C LEU A 81 -16.87 -17.37 -2.97
N PRO A 82 -16.37 -17.44 -4.23
CA PRO A 82 -15.01 -17.79 -4.64
C PRO A 82 -13.99 -16.67 -4.41
N LEU A 83 -12.91 -16.94 -3.67
CA LEU A 83 -12.00 -15.91 -3.15
C LEU A 83 -11.46 -14.96 -4.25
N LYS A 84 -10.92 -15.54 -5.33
CA LYS A 84 -10.33 -14.80 -6.45
C LYS A 84 -11.30 -13.78 -7.05
N GLU A 85 -12.56 -14.16 -7.24
CA GLU A 85 -13.57 -13.29 -7.89
C GLU A 85 -13.91 -12.08 -7.03
N HIS A 86 -13.94 -12.24 -5.71
CA HIS A 86 -14.22 -11.13 -4.80
C HIS A 86 -13.06 -10.13 -4.77
N ILE A 87 -11.81 -10.61 -4.75
CA ILE A 87 -10.63 -9.75 -4.75
C ILE A 87 -10.48 -9.06 -6.11
N HIS A 88 -10.50 -9.82 -7.21
CA HIS A 88 -10.42 -9.31 -8.61
C HIS A 88 -11.44 -8.21 -8.90
N ARG A 89 -12.66 -8.32 -8.35
CA ARG A 89 -13.72 -7.31 -8.54
C ARG A 89 -13.55 -6.04 -7.70
N GLY A 90 -12.38 -5.84 -7.08
CA GLY A 90 -12.02 -4.58 -6.41
C GLY A 90 -12.31 -4.53 -4.91
N LEU A 91 -12.64 -5.65 -4.26
CA LEU A 91 -12.94 -5.67 -2.81
C LEU A 91 -11.66 -5.76 -1.98
N TYR A 92 -10.81 -4.76 -2.09
CA TYR A 92 -9.58 -4.59 -1.31
C TYR A 92 -9.33 -3.12 -0.97
N GLY A 93 -8.41 -2.87 -0.04
CA GLY A 93 -7.95 -1.52 0.27
C GLY A 93 -6.78 -1.52 1.24
N THR A 94 -6.13 -0.38 1.40
CA THR A 94 -4.89 -0.24 2.18
C THR A 94 -5.17 0.18 3.63
N ILE A 95 -4.34 -0.29 4.56
CA ILE A 95 -4.28 0.13 5.96
C ILE A 95 -2.84 0.55 6.25
N ILE A 96 -2.63 1.81 6.57
CA ILE A 96 -1.32 2.31 7.02
C ILE A 96 -1.35 2.44 8.53
N VAL A 97 -0.32 1.90 9.20
CA VAL A 97 -0.16 1.99 10.66
C VAL A 97 1.17 2.65 10.95
N ASP A 98 1.11 3.85 11.49
CA ASP A 98 2.32 4.61 11.85
C ASP A 98 3.09 3.93 13.00
N PRO A 99 4.43 4.00 12.98
CA PRO A 99 5.23 3.57 14.12
C PRO A 99 5.06 4.53 15.30
N ASP A 100 4.57 4.00 16.42
CA ASP A 100 4.44 4.72 17.68
C ASP A 100 5.81 4.86 18.37
N PRO A 101 6.35 6.09 18.54
CA PRO A 101 7.68 6.30 19.13
C PRO A 101 7.82 5.75 20.55
N ASP A 102 6.74 5.69 21.34
CA ASP A 102 6.77 5.12 22.69
C ASP A 102 6.87 3.59 22.66
N ARG A 103 6.18 2.95 21.70
CA ARG A 103 6.32 1.49 21.48
C ARG A 103 7.71 1.15 20.98
N VAL A 104 8.26 1.93 20.06
CA VAL A 104 9.63 1.77 19.56
C VAL A 104 10.62 1.93 20.71
N ARG A 105 10.46 2.95 21.57
CA ARG A 105 11.33 3.13 22.75
C ARG A 105 11.26 1.92 23.69
N LYS A 106 10.08 1.35 23.89
CA LYS A 106 9.87 0.21 24.80
C LYS A 106 10.40 -1.11 24.21
N ASN A 107 10.10 -1.39 22.95
CA ASN A 107 10.38 -2.65 22.26
C ASN A 107 11.07 -2.42 20.90
N PRO A 108 12.27 -1.82 20.84
CA PRO A 108 12.92 -1.43 19.58
C PRO A 108 13.25 -2.62 18.68
N ARG A 109 13.44 -3.81 19.27
CA ARG A 109 13.68 -5.07 18.55
C ARG A 109 12.54 -5.45 17.60
N ASP A 110 11.32 -5.00 17.84
CA ASP A 110 10.16 -5.30 16.99
C ASP A 110 10.18 -4.51 15.67
N TYR A 111 11.07 -3.52 15.53
CA TYR A 111 11.09 -2.55 14.43
C TYR A 111 12.39 -2.59 13.60
N VAL A 112 13.24 -3.61 13.79
CA VAL A 112 14.53 -3.73 13.09
C VAL A 112 14.86 -5.18 12.77
N ASN A 113 15.43 -5.41 11.59
CA ASN A 113 16.07 -6.68 11.25
C ASN A 113 17.57 -6.65 11.62
N TYR A 114 17.86 -6.32 12.88
CA TYR A 114 19.22 -6.20 13.40
C TYR A 114 19.41 -7.12 14.61
N HIS A 115 20.38 -8.03 14.52
CA HIS A 115 20.61 -9.05 15.54
C HIS A 115 21.61 -8.63 16.65
N GLY A 116 22.31 -7.51 16.47
CA GLY A 116 23.29 -7.01 17.44
C GLY A 116 22.66 -6.31 18.66
N PRO A 117 23.49 -5.86 19.63
CA PRO A 117 23.01 -5.17 20.82
C PRO A 117 22.24 -3.88 20.49
N ILE A 118 21.10 -3.65 21.15
CA ILE A 118 20.40 -2.37 21.06
C ILE A 118 20.98 -1.43 22.11
N THR A 119 21.93 -0.60 21.69
CA THR A 119 22.48 0.47 22.52
C THR A 119 21.44 1.58 22.75
N ASP A 120 21.67 2.44 23.74
CA ASP A 120 20.79 3.57 24.00
C ASP A 120 20.78 4.57 22.84
N GLU A 121 21.92 4.77 22.18
CA GLU A 121 22.04 5.60 20.97
C GLU A 121 21.22 5.02 19.81
N TYR A 122 21.34 3.71 19.55
CA TYR A 122 20.57 3.07 18.48
C TYR A 122 19.07 3.10 18.77
N ARG A 123 18.67 2.93 20.04
CA ARG A 123 17.28 3.09 20.46
C ARG A 123 16.77 4.51 20.23
N ALA A 124 17.57 5.53 20.55
CA ALA A 124 17.20 6.93 20.35
C ALA A 124 17.02 7.22 18.85
N ASP A 125 17.92 6.75 18.00
CA ASP A 125 17.80 6.87 16.54
C ASP A 125 16.51 6.22 16.01
N LEU A 126 16.17 5.01 16.45
CA LEU A 126 14.91 4.35 16.07
C LEU A 126 13.68 5.18 16.50
N VAL A 127 13.72 5.76 17.68
CA VAL A 127 12.62 6.62 18.16
C VAL A 127 12.47 7.87 17.30
N GLU A 128 13.56 8.52 16.89
CA GLU A 128 13.49 9.66 15.98
C GLU A 128 12.97 9.26 14.59
N LYS A 129 13.44 8.13 14.04
CA LYS A 129 12.90 7.59 12.77
C LYS A 129 11.41 7.28 12.85
N ALA A 130 10.93 6.80 14.00
CA ALA A 130 9.51 6.57 14.21
C ALA A 130 8.70 7.88 14.16
N LYS A 131 9.20 8.97 14.74
CA LYS A 131 8.54 10.29 14.68
C LYS A 131 8.45 10.82 13.25
N LEU A 132 9.51 10.65 12.46
CA LEU A 132 9.54 11.04 11.03
C LEU A 132 8.59 10.22 10.15
N ARG A 133 8.02 9.14 10.68
CA ARG A 133 7.04 8.27 10.00
C ARG A 133 5.67 8.27 10.65
N ASN A 134 5.46 9.16 11.62
CA ASN A 134 4.22 9.22 12.37
C ASN A 134 3.55 10.58 12.14
N HIS A 135 2.32 10.53 11.63
CA HIS A 135 1.52 11.71 11.27
C HIS A 135 1.09 12.55 12.49
N GLU A 136 1.25 12.06 13.71
CA GLU A 136 1.06 12.88 14.92
C GLU A 136 2.30 13.72 15.29
N TYR A 137 3.44 13.49 14.63
CA TYR A 137 4.72 14.14 14.91
C TYR A 137 5.21 14.91 13.69
N ASP A 138 6.22 14.39 12.96
CA ASP A 138 6.97 15.12 11.95
C ASP A 138 6.88 14.46 10.55
N ALA A 139 5.87 13.63 10.30
CA ALA A 139 5.70 12.97 9.00
C ALA A 139 5.23 13.92 7.87
N ASP A 140 4.75 15.12 8.19
CA ASP A 140 4.24 16.10 7.22
C ASP A 140 5.31 16.65 6.25
N GLN A 141 6.58 16.29 6.42
CA GLN A 141 7.70 16.68 5.55
C GLN A 141 7.94 15.72 4.38
N VAL A 142 7.02 14.80 4.12
CA VAL A 142 7.12 13.78 3.07
C VAL A 142 5.82 13.77 2.27
N ASN A 143 5.92 13.78 0.94
CA ASN A 143 4.75 13.57 0.10
C ASN A 143 4.42 12.08 0.04
N GLU A 144 3.28 11.70 0.62
CA GLU A 144 2.87 10.30 0.73
C GLU A 144 1.78 9.94 -0.28
N MET A 145 1.92 8.78 -0.92
CA MET A 145 0.93 8.26 -1.86
C MET A 145 0.75 6.76 -1.70
N VAL A 146 -0.47 6.28 -2.00
CA VAL A 146 -0.77 4.85 -2.08
C VAL A 146 -0.80 4.45 -3.55
N MET A 147 -0.10 3.36 -3.86
CA MET A 147 -0.11 2.76 -5.18
C MET A 147 -0.53 1.30 -5.06
N VAL A 148 -1.67 0.97 -5.65
CA VAL A 148 -2.20 -0.39 -5.69
C VAL A 148 -1.93 -0.96 -7.07
N MET A 149 -1.28 -2.10 -7.12
CA MET A 149 -0.95 -2.81 -8.35
C MET A 149 -2.05 -3.83 -8.65
N ASN A 150 -2.72 -3.66 -9.79
CA ASN A 150 -3.92 -4.38 -10.18
C ASN A 150 -3.78 -5.09 -11.53
N GLY A 151 -4.53 -6.17 -11.68
CA GLY A 151 -4.84 -6.82 -12.95
C GLY A 151 -6.35 -7.08 -13.01
N PHE A 152 -6.93 -6.99 -14.21
CA PHE A 152 -8.35 -7.17 -14.44
C PHE A 152 -8.61 -8.15 -15.58
N ASP A 153 -9.21 -9.28 -15.22
CA ASP A 153 -9.94 -10.16 -16.12
C ASP A 153 -11.27 -9.49 -16.52
N THR A 154 -11.35 -9.04 -17.77
CA THR A 154 -12.48 -8.31 -18.35
C THR A 154 -13.43 -9.21 -19.14
N ASN A 155 -12.96 -10.38 -19.57
CA ASN A 155 -13.72 -11.34 -20.38
C ASN A 155 -14.24 -12.55 -19.56
N PHE A 156 -13.79 -12.67 -18.31
CA PHE A 156 -14.08 -13.72 -17.33
C PHE A 156 -13.54 -15.12 -17.67
N ASP A 157 -12.39 -15.22 -18.35
CA ASP A 157 -11.73 -16.50 -18.68
C ASP A 157 -10.70 -16.97 -17.63
N GLY A 158 -10.38 -16.12 -16.66
CA GLY A 158 -9.43 -16.41 -15.59
C GLY A 158 -7.99 -15.93 -15.84
N ASP A 159 -7.75 -15.13 -16.88
CA ASP A 159 -6.51 -14.41 -17.14
C ASP A 159 -6.78 -12.88 -17.16
N ASN A 160 -5.75 -12.06 -16.93
CA ASN A 160 -5.92 -10.60 -16.93
C ASN A 160 -5.72 -10.02 -18.35
N GLU A 161 -6.62 -9.14 -18.80
CA GLU A 161 -6.41 -8.37 -20.05
C GLU A 161 -5.76 -7.00 -19.81
N VAL A 162 -5.95 -6.45 -18.62
CA VAL A 162 -5.63 -5.05 -18.34
C VAL A 162 -4.94 -4.94 -16.99
N TYR A 163 -3.87 -4.15 -16.92
CA TYR A 163 -3.09 -3.93 -15.71
C TYR A 163 -3.07 -2.45 -15.36
N ALA A 164 -2.94 -2.11 -14.07
CA ALA A 164 -2.92 -0.72 -13.65
C ALA A 164 -2.22 -0.50 -12.32
N ALA A 165 -1.62 0.68 -12.19
CA ALA A 165 -1.44 1.33 -10.90
C ALA A 165 -2.72 2.12 -10.58
N ASN A 166 -3.38 1.85 -9.46
CA ASN A 166 -4.63 2.49 -9.03
C ASN A 166 -5.79 2.34 -10.03
N THR A 167 -6.06 1.11 -10.47
CA THR A 167 -7.28 0.67 -11.18
C THR A 167 -7.42 1.07 -12.66
N GLN A 168 -7.01 2.26 -13.09
CA GLN A 168 -7.16 2.67 -14.49
C GLN A 168 -5.86 2.46 -15.29
N ALA A 169 -5.92 1.61 -16.32
CA ALA A 169 -4.79 1.41 -17.23
C ALA A 169 -4.37 2.71 -17.92
N PHE A 170 -3.06 2.90 -18.01
CA PHE A 170 -2.40 4.08 -18.59
C PHE A 170 -2.85 5.42 -18.00
N CYS A 171 -3.52 5.45 -16.84
CA CYS A 171 -4.03 6.67 -16.23
C CYS A 171 -2.95 7.72 -16.06
N TYR A 172 -1.77 7.28 -15.60
CA TYR A 172 -0.60 8.14 -15.41
C TYR A 172 0.45 7.98 -16.52
N GLY A 173 0.06 7.36 -17.63
CA GLY A 173 0.95 6.94 -18.72
C GLY A 173 0.73 7.74 -20.01
N VAL A 174 0.90 7.05 -21.13
CA VAL A 174 0.74 7.59 -22.49
C VAL A 174 -0.74 7.85 -22.85
N ALA A 175 -0.97 8.86 -23.70
CA ALA A 175 -2.31 9.27 -24.09
C ALA A 175 -2.96 8.44 -25.21
N ASP A 176 -2.15 7.78 -26.05
CA ASP A 176 -2.67 6.93 -27.13
C ASP A 176 -1.85 5.64 -27.27
N THR A 177 -2.54 4.52 -27.09
CA THR A 177 -2.01 3.17 -27.24
C THR A 177 -3.10 2.17 -27.61
N ASP A 178 -2.77 1.19 -28.44
CA ASP A 178 -3.63 0.06 -28.75
C ASP A 178 -3.47 -1.12 -27.77
N GLY A 179 -2.50 -1.07 -26.85
CA GLY A 179 -2.14 -2.18 -25.96
C GLY A 179 -1.45 -3.36 -26.65
N TYR A 180 -1.08 -3.23 -27.93
CA TYR A 180 -0.46 -4.28 -28.75
C TYR A 180 0.83 -3.80 -29.45
N GLY A 181 1.46 -2.74 -28.93
CA GLY A 181 2.74 -2.25 -29.43
C GLY A 181 2.68 -0.98 -30.27
N SER A 182 1.50 -0.41 -30.55
CA SER A 182 1.38 0.90 -31.19
C SER A 182 1.20 2.00 -30.13
N TRP A 183 2.09 2.99 -30.11
CA TRP A 183 2.11 4.05 -29.09
C TRP A 183 2.43 5.40 -29.71
N SER A 184 1.77 6.47 -29.27
CA SER A 184 2.20 7.85 -29.56
C SER A 184 2.84 8.47 -28.31
N GLY A 185 4.13 8.82 -28.42
CA GLY A 185 4.92 9.33 -27.29
C GLY A 185 4.80 10.83 -27.04
N SER A 186 3.88 11.53 -27.71
CA SER A 186 3.78 12.99 -27.64
C SER A 186 2.94 13.51 -26.47
N ASP A 187 2.08 12.68 -25.89
CA ASP A 187 1.09 13.12 -24.91
C ASP A 187 1.00 12.09 -23.76
N THR A 188 1.06 12.57 -22.51
CA THR A 188 0.70 11.81 -21.31
C THR A 188 -0.69 12.21 -20.84
N VAL A 189 -1.46 11.29 -20.24
CA VAL A 189 -2.82 11.63 -19.78
C VAL A 189 -2.77 12.45 -18.49
N HIS A 190 -2.32 11.83 -17.40
CA HIS A 190 -2.28 12.45 -16.07
C HIS A 190 -1.04 11.99 -15.29
N PRO A 191 0.19 12.45 -15.58
CA PRO A 191 1.36 12.03 -14.80
C PRO A 191 1.19 12.37 -13.31
N ILE A 192 1.85 11.62 -12.43
CA ILE A 192 1.86 11.93 -11.00
C ILE A 192 2.86 13.06 -10.77
N THR A 193 2.36 14.27 -10.53
CA THR A 193 3.19 15.43 -10.21
C THR A 193 3.81 15.31 -8.82
N ILE A 194 5.12 15.50 -8.72
CA ILE A 194 5.90 15.48 -7.48
C ILE A 194 6.87 16.66 -7.44
N GLN A 195 7.11 17.20 -6.24
CA GLN A 195 8.08 18.28 -6.04
C GLN A 195 9.48 17.69 -5.83
N LYS A 196 10.47 18.25 -6.53
CA LYS A 196 11.86 17.79 -6.49
C LYS A 196 12.49 17.85 -5.09
N ASP A 197 12.16 18.89 -4.33
CA ASP A 197 12.71 19.20 -3.02
C ASP A 197 11.94 18.54 -1.86
N GLU A 198 10.95 17.70 -2.17
CA GLU A 198 10.20 16.91 -1.21
C GLU A 198 10.55 15.42 -1.32
N PRO A 199 10.88 14.73 -0.22
CA PRO A 199 10.97 13.28 -0.19
C PRO A 199 9.61 12.66 -0.55
N GLN A 200 9.63 11.61 -1.37
CA GLN A 200 8.42 10.92 -1.81
C GLN A 200 8.33 9.55 -1.14
N ARG A 201 7.16 9.21 -0.60
CA ARG A 201 6.89 7.91 0.00
C ARG A 201 5.70 7.23 -0.66
N VAL A 202 5.97 6.09 -1.29
CA VAL A 202 4.95 5.27 -1.96
C VAL A 202 4.65 4.04 -1.09
N TYR A 203 3.41 3.92 -0.64
CA TYR A 203 2.87 2.68 -0.08
C TYR A 203 2.40 1.79 -1.21
N LEU A 204 3.26 0.87 -1.63
CA LEU A 204 3.04 -0.01 -2.77
C LEU A 204 2.42 -1.33 -2.32
N VAL A 205 1.21 -1.64 -2.81
CA VAL A 205 0.45 -2.83 -2.44
C VAL A 205 0.13 -3.67 -3.67
N ASN A 206 0.49 -4.95 -3.65
CA ASN A 206 0.12 -5.87 -4.71
C ASN A 206 -1.21 -6.57 -4.43
N THR A 207 -2.23 -6.30 -5.25
CA THR A 207 -3.53 -6.99 -5.17
C THR A 207 -3.87 -7.68 -6.49
N ILE A 208 -2.86 -7.99 -7.31
CA ILE A 208 -3.06 -8.75 -8.54
C ILE A 208 -3.66 -10.12 -8.22
N GLU A 209 -4.64 -10.52 -9.03
CA GLU A 209 -5.20 -11.87 -9.07
C GLU A 209 -4.75 -12.56 -10.36
N PHE A 210 -4.89 -13.90 -10.40
CA PHE A 210 -4.52 -14.76 -11.54
C PHE A 210 -3.00 -14.86 -11.81
N ASP A 211 -2.31 -13.74 -11.93
CA ASP A 211 -0.84 -13.67 -12.03
C ASP A 211 -0.16 -13.88 -10.66
N LEU A 212 0.95 -14.59 -10.65
CA LEU A 212 1.63 -14.99 -9.40
C LEU A 212 2.44 -13.86 -8.75
N VAL A 213 3.02 -12.99 -9.57
CA VAL A 213 4.03 -12.01 -9.16
C VAL A 213 3.83 -10.73 -9.94
N ASN A 214 4.16 -9.64 -9.28
CA ASN A 214 4.21 -8.31 -9.83
C ASN A 214 5.53 -7.63 -9.55
N SER A 215 5.80 -6.50 -10.19
CA SER A 215 6.99 -5.71 -9.91
C SER A 215 6.79 -4.22 -10.11
N PHE A 216 7.70 -3.44 -9.56
CA PHE A 216 7.74 -1.99 -9.73
C PHE A 216 9.17 -1.59 -10.05
N HIS A 217 9.34 -0.78 -11.09
CA HIS A 217 10.61 -0.23 -11.54
C HIS A 217 10.47 1.28 -11.79
N THR A 218 11.49 2.06 -11.42
CA THR A 218 11.60 3.49 -11.74
C THR A 218 12.78 3.77 -12.64
N HIS A 219 12.58 4.61 -13.65
CA HIS A 219 13.64 5.02 -14.57
C HIS A 219 14.54 6.08 -13.93
N SER A 220 15.86 5.93 -14.08
CA SER A 220 16.87 6.90 -13.64
C SER A 220 16.81 7.28 -12.16
N GLN A 221 16.14 6.48 -11.33
CA GLN A 221 15.99 6.69 -9.91
C GLN A 221 16.13 5.36 -9.16
N PHE A 222 16.85 5.42 -8.03
CA PHE A 222 16.96 4.32 -7.08
C PHE A 222 16.20 4.70 -5.81
N PHE A 223 15.75 3.71 -5.06
CA PHE A 223 14.98 3.89 -3.85
C PHE A 223 15.38 2.92 -2.74
N ASP A 224 15.00 3.30 -1.53
CA ASP A 224 15.03 2.44 -0.36
C ASP A 224 13.67 1.77 -0.20
N TYR A 225 13.67 0.43 -0.01
CA TYR A 225 12.46 -0.37 0.14
C TYR A 225 12.36 -1.01 1.52
N TYR A 226 11.18 -0.88 2.12
CA TYR A 226 10.83 -1.42 3.43
C TYR A 226 9.78 -2.51 3.25
N ASP A 227 10.19 -3.78 3.39
CA ASP A 227 9.30 -4.91 3.21
C ASP A 227 8.20 -4.89 4.28
N HIS A 228 6.94 -4.83 3.83
CA HIS A 228 5.74 -4.62 4.64
C HIS A 228 5.74 -3.33 5.48
N GLY A 229 6.76 -2.48 5.39
CA GLY A 229 6.92 -1.27 6.21
C GLY A 229 7.12 -1.52 7.71
N THR A 230 7.36 -2.77 8.13
CA THR A 230 7.39 -3.14 9.57
C THR A 230 8.69 -2.77 10.28
N THR A 231 9.73 -2.41 9.53
CA THR A 231 11.02 -1.96 10.06
C THR A 231 11.24 -0.47 9.82
N LEU A 232 11.98 0.17 10.71
CA LEU A 232 12.36 1.59 10.60
C LEU A 232 13.60 1.82 9.73
N TYR A 233 14.29 0.74 9.37
CA TYR A 233 15.37 0.71 8.40
C TYR A 233 14.95 -0.08 7.17
N PRO A 234 15.43 0.30 5.98
CA PRO A 234 15.04 -0.37 4.74
C PRO A 234 15.58 -1.79 4.73
N THR A 235 14.79 -2.68 4.15
CA THR A 235 15.15 -4.09 3.93
C THR A 235 16.08 -4.21 2.73
N HIS A 236 15.87 -3.36 1.73
CA HIS A 236 16.74 -3.21 0.57
C HIS A 236 17.07 -1.73 0.36
N LYS A 237 18.33 -1.43 0.07
CA LYS A 237 18.82 -0.07 -0.14
C LYS A 237 19.30 0.13 -1.55
N THR A 238 19.05 1.31 -2.11
CA THR A 238 19.59 1.72 -3.41
C THR A 238 19.31 0.66 -4.48
N ILE A 239 18.03 0.36 -4.68
CA ILE A 239 17.55 -0.53 -5.76
C ILE A 239 16.57 0.24 -6.64
N ASP A 240 16.44 -0.14 -7.90
CA ASP A 240 15.51 0.50 -8.85
C ASP A 240 14.29 -0.40 -9.18
N THR A 241 14.28 -1.63 -8.66
CA THR A 241 13.30 -2.67 -9.01
C THR A 241 13.01 -3.58 -7.82
N ILE A 242 11.74 -3.87 -7.58
CA ILE A 242 11.27 -4.85 -6.59
C ILE A 242 10.26 -5.80 -7.21
N MET A 243 10.07 -6.97 -6.59
CA MET A 243 9.00 -7.91 -6.91
C MET A 243 8.12 -8.16 -5.70
N GLN A 244 6.82 -8.35 -5.93
CA GLN A 244 5.83 -8.69 -4.92
C GLN A 244 4.92 -9.81 -5.46
N CYS A 245 4.81 -10.92 -4.74
CA CYS A 245 3.69 -11.85 -4.92
C CYS A 245 2.38 -11.19 -4.48
N GLN A 246 1.23 -11.80 -4.78
CA GLN A 246 -0.06 -11.33 -4.26
C GLN A 246 0.01 -11.09 -2.74
N ALA A 247 -0.62 -10.01 -2.27
CA ALA A 247 -0.67 -9.60 -0.86
C ALA A 247 0.66 -9.12 -0.25
N GLN A 248 1.79 -9.24 -0.96
CA GLN A 248 3.00 -8.53 -0.56
C GLN A 248 2.84 -7.03 -0.85
N ARG A 249 3.48 -6.23 0.00
CA ARG A 249 3.41 -4.78 0.00
C ARG A 249 4.63 -4.22 0.70
N GLY A 250 4.89 -2.94 0.52
CA GLY A 250 6.00 -2.27 1.19
C GLY A 250 5.93 -0.76 1.06
N ILE A 251 6.96 -0.11 1.59
CA ILE A 251 7.15 1.32 1.48
C ILE A 251 8.36 1.55 0.59
N ILE A 252 8.23 2.43 -0.38
CA ILE A 252 9.30 2.93 -1.24
C ILE A 252 9.56 4.38 -0.84
N GLU A 253 10.81 4.73 -0.56
CA GLU A 253 11.24 6.12 -0.35
C GLU A 253 12.11 6.56 -1.54
N LEU A 254 11.67 7.60 -2.25
CA LEU A 254 12.33 8.19 -3.43
C LEU A 254 12.78 9.62 -3.11
N ASP A 255 13.88 10.04 -3.72
CA ASP A 255 14.45 11.38 -3.56
C ASP A 255 14.91 11.92 -4.92
N TYR A 256 14.16 12.86 -5.47
CA TYR A 256 14.45 13.47 -6.77
C TYR A 256 15.27 14.76 -6.65
N SER A 257 15.79 15.11 -5.47
CA SER A 257 16.45 16.40 -5.21
C SER A 257 17.70 16.67 -6.07
N GLU A 258 18.28 15.65 -6.70
CA GLU A 258 19.40 15.78 -7.64
C GLU A 258 19.00 15.69 -9.13
N HIS A 259 17.73 15.43 -9.43
CA HIS A 259 17.21 15.22 -10.79
C HIS A 259 16.77 16.51 -11.46
N ASP A 260 16.94 16.65 -12.78
CA ASP A 260 16.33 17.76 -13.50
C ASP A 260 14.80 17.60 -13.58
N PRO A 261 14.02 18.70 -13.57
CA PRO A 261 12.57 18.63 -13.79
C PRO A 261 12.21 17.93 -15.11
N GLY A 262 11.13 17.16 -15.10
CA GLY A 262 10.67 16.42 -16.27
C GLY A 262 9.96 15.11 -15.93
N LEU A 263 9.69 14.31 -16.97
CA LEU A 263 9.00 13.04 -16.85
C LEU A 263 9.96 11.88 -16.57
N TYR A 264 9.70 11.12 -15.51
CA TYR A 264 10.42 9.91 -15.14
C TYR A 264 9.45 8.74 -15.12
N MET A 265 9.67 7.76 -15.99
CA MET A 265 8.77 6.61 -16.11
C MET A 265 8.89 5.68 -14.90
N PHE A 266 7.77 5.07 -14.52
CA PHE A 266 7.74 3.90 -13.66
C PHE A 266 6.70 2.90 -14.17
N HIS A 267 7.00 1.61 -14.05
CA HIS A 267 6.16 0.55 -14.62
C HIS A 267 6.43 -0.81 -13.96
N ALA A 268 5.60 -1.80 -14.29
CA ALA A 268 5.93 -3.19 -14.01
C ALA A 268 7.09 -3.66 -14.88
N HIS A 269 8.07 -4.34 -14.30
CA HIS A 269 9.17 -4.99 -15.01
C HIS A 269 8.82 -6.41 -15.52
N GLN A 270 7.53 -6.68 -15.65
CA GLN A 270 6.95 -7.67 -16.56
C GLN A 270 6.45 -6.88 -17.78
N SER A 271 7.06 -7.09 -18.95
CA SER A 271 6.79 -6.26 -20.14
C SER A 271 5.32 -6.30 -20.56
N GLU A 272 4.69 -7.48 -20.47
CA GLU A 272 3.27 -7.67 -20.75
C GLU A 272 2.39 -6.75 -19.90
N PHE A 273 2.64 -6.65 -18.59
CA PHE A 273 1.84 -5.82 -17.69
C PHE A 273 2.00 -4.34 -18.02
N ALA A 274 3.22 -3.92 -18.38
CA ALA A 274 3.50 -2.55 -18.80
C ALA A 274 2.77 -2.20 -20.11
N GLU A 275 2.84 -3.09 -21.10
CA GLU A 275 2.20 -2.93 -22.42
C GLU A 275 0.67 -3.02 -22.37
N LEU A 276 0.10 -3.62 -21.31
CA LEU A 276 -1.34 -3.77 -21.10
C LEU A 276 -1.92 -2.82 -20.03
N GLY A 277 -1.17 -1.81 -19.59
CA GLY A 277 -1.74 -0.69 -18.82
C GLY A 277 -0.89 -0.16 -17.69
N TRP A 278 0.02 -0.96 -17.14
CA TRP A 278 0.83 -0.55 -16.01
C TRP A 278 2.15 0.07 -16.44
N MET A 279 2.00 1.23 -17.07
CA MET A 279 3.07 2.14 -17.38
C MET A 279 2.62 3.54 -17.02
N SER A 280 3.51 4.29 -16.37
CA SER A 280 3.16 5.56 -15.74
C SER A 280 4.37 6.47 -15.63
N PHE A 281 4.15 7.74 -15.32
CA PHE A 281 5.20 8.73 -15.15
C PHE A 281 5.01 9.52 -13.86
N PHE A 282 6.14 9.81 -13.21
CA PHE A 282 6.25 10.96 -12.31
C PHE A 282 6.62 12.19 -13.14
N GLU A 283 5.92 13.30 -12.91
CA GLU A 283 6.33 14.62 -13.40
C GLU A 283 7.02 15.35 -12.25
N VAL A 284 8.35 15.46 -12.34
CA VAL A 284 9.16 16.15 -11.35
C VAL A 284 9.14 17.65 -11.65
N GLU A 285 8.56 18.42 -10.74
CA GLU A 285 8.53 19.88 -10.78
C GLU A 285 9.67 20.49 -9.95
N ALA A 286 9.96 21.77 -10.23
CA ALA A 286 11.09 22.52 -9.68
C ALA A 286 10.76 23.31 -8.42
#